data_AF-A0A6C2YTH1-F1
#
_entry.id   AF-A0A6C2YTH1-F1
#
_cell.length_a   1.000
_cell.length_b   1.000
_cell.length_c   1.000
_cell.angle_alpha   90.00
_cell.angle_beta   90.00
_cell.angle_gamma   90.00
#
_symmetry.space_group_name_H-M   'P 1'
#
loop_
_entity.id
_entity.type
_entity.pdbx_description
1 polymer ?
#
loop_
_entity_poly.entity_id
_entity_poly.type
_entity_poly.pdbx_seq_one_letter_code
_entity_poly.pdbx_strand_id
1 'polypeptide(L)'
;MSRIPDGCYAGIDNTGEIRVIISYSNGMAHGKYCDYSKSGQLMTEGAYRFGHQEGEWRFYHRDGTLFDIIFFRNGIEIQSLGHLLAGKFVDQLSEEMIDAILHEKPDDKNEKND
;
A
#
# COMPACT_ATOMS: atom_id res chain seq x y z
N MET A 1 -11.98 17.55 -24.28
CA MET A 1 -11.81 16.81 -23.00
C MET A 1 -10.33 16.50 -22.86
N SER A 2 -9.69 16.92 -21.77
CA SER A 2 -8.28 16.60 -21.53
C SER A 2 -8.18 15.15 -21.04
N ARG A 3 -7.53 14.28 -21.81
CA ARG A 3 -7.21 12.90 -21.41
C ARG A 3 -5.85 12.94 -20.73
N ILE A 4 -5.74 12.40 -19.52
CA ILE A 4 -4.44 12.23 -18.85
C ILE A 4 -3.67 11.17 -19.65
N PRO A 5 -2.47 11.51 -20.19
CA PRO A 5 -1.64 10.53 -20.89
C PRO A 5 -1.20 9.39 -19.96
N ASP A 6 -0.83 8.27 -20.56
CA ASP A 6 -0.29 7.15 -19.81
C ASP A 6 1.13 7.51 -19.33
N GLY A 7 1.40 7.28 -18.04
CA GLY A 7 2.70 7.62 -17.47
C GLY A 7 2.71 7.77 -15.96
N CYS A 8 3.90 8.03 -15.43
CA CYS A 8 4.16 8.31 -14.02
C CYS A 8 4.28 9.82 -13.82
N TYR A 9 3.51 10.34 -12.86
CA TYR A 9 3.39 11.76 -12.59
C TYR A 9 3.84 12.05 -11.16
N ALA A 10 4.62 13.11 -10.99
CA ALA A 10 4.93 13.65 -9.68
C ALA A 10 4.06 14.89 -9.42
N GLY A 11 3.30 14.86 -8.33
CA GLY A 11 2.65 16.05 -7.78
C GLY A 11 3.61 16.74 -6.81
N ILE A 12 3.86 18.03 -7.06
CA ILE A 12 4.72 18.88 -6.24
C ILE A 12 3.88 19.91 -5.49
N ASP A 13 4.40 20.45 -4.40
CA ASP A 13 3.78 21.59 -3.70
C ASP A 13 4.27 22.96 -4.23
N ASN A 14 3.99 24.03 -3.49
CA ASN A 14 4.37 25.39 -3.87
C ASN A 14 5.88 25.69 -3.71
N THR A 15 6.65 24.83 -3.03
CA THR A 15 8.11 24.94 -2.94
C THR A 15 8.81 24.09 -3.99
N GLY A 16 8.08 23.23 -4.69
CA GLY A 16 8.60 22.31 -5.69
C GLY A 16 8.99 20.94 -5.14
N GLU A 17 8.68 20.65 -3.88
CA GLU A 17 8.93 19.35 -3.27
C GLU A 17 7.88 18.32 -3.70
N ILE A 18 8.32 17.09 -3.97
CA ILE A 18 7.43 15.99 -4.35
C ILE A 18 6.56 15.61 -3.14
N ARG A 19 5.25 15.57 -3.36
CA ARG A 19 4.24 15.13 -2.39
C ARG A 19 3.58 13.84 -2.78
N VAL A 20 3.51 13.53 -4.07
CA VAL A 20 2.88 12.31 -4.56
C VAL A 20 3.53 11.85 -5.85
N ILE A 21 3.63 10.54 -6.02
CA ILE A 21 3.95 9.88 -7.27
C ILE A 21 2.76 8.99 -7.60
N ILE A 22 2.19 9.12 -8.79
CA ILE A 22 1.05 8.32 -9.24
C ILE A 22 1.18 7.95 -10.71
N SER A 23 0.86 6.71 -11.04
CA SER A 23 0.83 6.22 -12.42
C SER A 23 -0.59 6.23 -12.98
N TYR A 24 -0.74 6.64 -14.24
CA TYR A 24 -2.01 6.61 -14.98
C TYR A 24 -1.90 5.72 -16.22
N SER A 25 -3.00 5.03 -16.54
CA SER A 25 -3.23 4.41 -17.84
C SER A 25 -4.67 4.62 -18.27
N ASN A 26 -4.88 4.98 -19.54
CA ASN A 26 -6.18 5.27 -20.13
C ASN A 26 -7.00 6.31 -19.32
N GLY A 27 -6.32 7.28 -18.73
CA GLY A 27 -6.93 8.33 -17.91
C GLY A 27 -7.35 7.90 -16.50
N MET A 28 -7.01 6.68 -16.06
CA MET A 28 -7.31 6.15 -14.73
C MET A 28 -6.02 5.84 -13.97
N ALA A 29 -6.04 5.95 -12.64
CA ALA A 29 -4.89 5.55 -11.83
C ALA A 29 -4.60 4.05 -12.05
N HIS A 30 -3.37 3.73 -12.42
CA HIS A 30 -2.94 2.37 -12.73
C HIS A 30 -1.43 2.25 -12.56
N GLY A 31 -0.98 1.45 -11.60
CA GLY A 31 0.42 1.26 -11.24
C GLY A 31 0.76 1.91 -9.89
N LYS A 32 2.03 2.28 -9.74
CA LYS A 32 2.61 2.73 -8.46
C LYS A 32 1.95 4.00 -7.94
N TYR A 33 1.74 4.03 -6.62
CA TYR A 33 1.39 5.20 -5.83
C TYR A 33 2.36 5.35 -4.65
N CYS A 34 2.83 6.57 -4.42
CA CYS A 34 3.53 6.95 -3.18
C CYS A 34 3.11 8.36 -2.79
N ASP A 35 2.96 8.63 -1.50
CA ASP A 35 2.87 10.00 -0.99
C ASP A 35 3.88 10.26 0.12
N TYR A 36 4.25 11.53 0.24
CA TYR A 36 5.33 11.99 1.08
C TYR A 36 4.85 13.10 2.01
N SER A 37 5.35 13.08 3.24
CA SER A 37 5.14 14.10 4.25
C SER A 37 5.73 15.44 3.82
N LYS A 38 5.45 16.51 4.58
CA LYS A 38 6.08 17.83 4.36
C LYS A 38 7.61 17.80 4.41
N SER A 39 8.20 16.89 5.17
CA SER A 39 9.65 16.69 5.28
C SER A 39 10.21 15.76 4.19
N GLY A 40 9.39 15.28 3.26
CA GLY A 40 9.79 14.36 2.19
C GLY A 40 9.89 12.89 2.62
N GLN A 41 9.39 12.53 3.81
CA GLN A 41 9.37 11.15 4.27
C GLN A 41 8.20 10.40 3.66
N LEU A 42 8.43 9.16 3.23
CA LEU A 42 7.37 8.30 2.68
C LEU A 42 6.29 8.06 3.75
N MET A 43 5.03 8.30 3.40
CA MET A 43 3.90 8.13 4.31
C MET A 43 3.00 6.98 3.91
N THR A 44 2.80 6.76 2.60
CA THR A 44 2.10 5.60 2.09
C THR A 44 2.70 5.19 0.76
N GLU A 45 2.74 3.88 0.52
CA GLU A 45 2.96 3.32 -0.80
C GLU A 45 2.00 2.18 -1.11
N GLY A 46 1.72 2.00 -2.39
CA GLY A 46 0.84 0.95 -2.88
C GLY A 46 0.67 1.02 -4.39
N ALA A 47 -0.39 0.40 -4.88
CA ALA A 47 -0.71 0.42 -6.30
C ALA A 47 -2.21 0.62 -6.54
N TYR A 48 -2.50 1.29 -7.65
CA TYR A 48 -3.83 1.35 -8.22
C TYR A 48 -3.96 0.38 -9.40
N ARG A 49 -5.15 -0.18 -9.58
CA ARG A 49 -5.56 -0.92 -10.78
C ARG A 49 -6.93 -0.41 -11.20
N PHE A 50 -7.04 0.07 -12.43
CA PHE A 50 -8.28 0.61 -12.99
C PHE A 50 -8.98 1.64 -12.09
N GLY A 51 -8.20 2.54 -11.48
CA GLY A 51 -8.71 3.61 -10.61
C GLY A 51 -8.94 3.21 -9.16
N HIS A 52 -8.72 1.95 -8.78
CA HIS A 52 -8.96 1.46 -7.42
C HIS A 52 -7.67 0.97 -6.75
N GLN A 53 -7.55 1.10 -5.43
CA GLN A 53 -6.45 0.47 -4.69
C GLN A 53 -6.46 -1.05 -4.91
N GLU A 54 -5.28 -1.61 -5.13
CA GLU A 54 -5.11 -3.03 -5.40
C GLU A 54 -3.82 -3.55 -4.77
N GLY A 55 -3.90 -4.71 -4.13
CA GLY A 55 -2.76 -5.38 -3.51
C GLY A 55 -2.38 -4.76 -2.17
N GLU A 56 -1.11 -4.88 -1.84
CA GLU A 56 -0.53 -4.43 -0.58
C GLU A 56 -0.36 -2.90 -0.55
N TRP A 57 -0.79 -2.30 0.55
CA TRP A 57 -0.61 -0.89 0.87
C TRP A 57 0.09 -0.77 2.20
N ARG A 58 1.21 -0.05 2.21
CA ARG A 58 2.04 0.17 3.40
C ARG A 58 1.88 1.60 3.87
N PHE A 59 1.67 1.76 5.17
CA PHE A 59 1.53 3.05 5.83
C PHE A 59 2.67 3.22 6.81
N TYR A 60 3.24 4.43 6.88
CA TYR A 60 4.39 4.72 7.72
C TYR A 60 4.10 5.87 8.68
N HIS A 61 4.75 5.81 9.84
CA HIS A 61 4.86 6.93 10.76
C HIS A 61 5.82 7.99 10.19
N ARG A 62 5.80 9.18 10.80
CA ARG A 62 6.70 10.28 10.39
C ARG A 62 8.17 9.95 10.63
N ASP A 63 8.51 9.03 11.52
CA ASP A 63 9.89 8.58 11.70
C ASP A 63 10.33 7.55 10.65
N GLY A 64 9.42 7.12 9.77
CA GLY A 64 9.65 6.11 8.73
C GLY A 64 9.39 4.68 9.18
N THR A 65 8.99 4.46 10.43
CA THR A 65 8.60 3.12 10.90
C THR A 65 7.26 2.69 10.30
N LEU A 66 7.12 1.40 10.02
CA LEU A 66 5.91 0.83 9.44
C LEU A 66 4.77 0.89 10.47
N PHE A 67 3.67 1.55 10.09
CA PHE A 67 2.48 1.69 10.92
C PHE A 67 1.48 0.57 10.66
N ASP A 68 1.18 0.27 9.39
CA ASP A 68 0.23 -0.78 9.03
C ASP A 68 0.49 -1.28 7.60
N ILE A 69 0.02 -2.51 7.35
CA ILE A 69 -0.10 -3.08 6.01
C ILE A 69 -1.57 -3.45 5.79
N ILE A 70 -2.16 -2.89 4.75
CA ILE A 70 -3.54 -3.15 4.36
C ILE A 70 -3.56 -3.74 2.96
N PHE A 71 -4.29 -4.82 2.78
CA PHE A 71 -4.54 -5.40 1.46
C PHE A 71 -5.86 -4.90 0.92
N PHE A 72 -5.84 -4.42 -0.32
CA PHE A 72 -7.01 -3.97 -1.05
C PHE A 72 -7.28 -4.86 -2.26
N ARG A 73 -8.57 -5.00 -2.59
CA ARG A 73 -9.03 -5.57 -3.86
C ARG A 73 -10.15 -4.70 -4.41
N ASN A 74 -9.95 -4.11 -5.58
CA ASN A 74 -10.88 -3.15 -6.20
C ASN A 74 -11.31 -2.03 -5.24
N GLY A 75 -10.36 -1.51 -4.44
CA GLY A 75 -10.60 -0.43 -3.49
C GLY A 75 -11.29 -0.84 -2.19
N ILE A 76 -11.58 -2.13 -2.00
CA ILE A 76 -12.14 -2.68 -0.78
C ILE A 76 -11.00 -3.26 0.05
N GLU A 77 -10.89 -2.84 1.31
CA GLU A 77 -9.98 -3.47 2.28
C GLU A 77 -10.41 -4.93 2.49
N ILE A 78 -9.48 -5.85 2.28
CA ILE A 78 -9.69 -7.29 2.49
C ILE A 78 -9.00 -7.78 3.77
N GLN A 79 -7.93 -7.13 4.21
CA GLN A 79 -7.14 -7.51 5.38
C GLN A 79 -6.28 -6.33 5.83
N SER A 80 -6.10 -6.17 7.15
CA SER A 80 -5.12 -5.24 7.75
C SER A 80 -4.30 -6.00 8.79
N LEU A 81 -3.00 -5.77 8.81
CA LEU A 81 -2.10 -6.36 9.79
C LEU A 81 -2.40 -5.82 11.19
N GLY A 82 -2.75 -4.54 11.33
CA GLY A 82 -3.26 -3.95 12.57
C GLY A 82 -4.50 -4.68 13.11
N HIS A 83 -5.43 -5.08 12.24
CA HIS A 83 -6.59 -5.89 12.63
C HIS A 83 -6.18 -7.31 13.08
N LEU A 84 -5.30 -7.99 12.35
CA LEU A 84 -4.84 -9.36 12.70
C LEU A 84 -4.11 -9.40 14.05
N LEU A 85 -3.34 -8.34 14.34
CA LEU A 85 -2.53 -8.25 15.53
C LEU A 85 -3.28 -7.63 16.72
N ALA A 86 -4.57 -7.32 16.57
CA ALA A 86 -5.37 -6.61 17.57
C ALA A 86 -4.69 -5.31 18.06
N GLY A 87 -4.08 -4.57 17.14
CA GLY A 87 -3.36 -3.33 17.42
C GLY A 87 -1.99 -3.49 18.11
N LYS A 88 -1.39 -4.69 18.10
CA LYS A 88 0.01 -4.86 18.54
C LYS A 88 0.97 -4.20 17.54
N PHE A 89 2.15 -3.87 18.06
CA PHE A 89 3.27 -3.16 17.45
C PHE A 89 3.71 -3.71 16.08
N VAL A 90 3.09 -3.23 14.99
CA VAL A 90 3.51 -3.52 13.61
C VAL A 90 4.93 -2.97 13.36
N ASP A 91 5.25 -1.84 13.99
CA ASP A 91 6.53 -1.15 13.96
C ASP A 91 7.70 -1.94 14.58
N GLN A 92 7.42 -3.01 15.32
CA GLN A 92 8.42 -3.90 15.94
C GLN A 92 8.62 -5.22 15.19
N LEU A 93 7.85 -5.49 14.13
CA LEU A 93 7.97 -6.72 13.38
C LEU A 93 9.08 -6.62 12.33
N SER A 94 9.83 -7.71 12.16
CA SER A 94 10.72 -7.84 11.01
C SER A 94 9.93 -8.17 9.74
N GLU A 95 10.49 -7.89 8.57
CA GLU A 95 9.87 -8.23 7.28
C GLU A 95 9.55 -9.74 7.19
N GLU A 96 10.39 -10.61 7.78
CA GLU A 96 10.12 -12.05 7.79
C GLU A 96 8.92 -12.42 8.68
N MET A 97 8.71 -11.70 9.80
CA MET A 97 7.54 -11.90 10.65
C MET A 97 6.28 -11.40 9.96
N ILE A 98 6.36 -10.25 9.29
CA ILE A 98 5.27 -9.70 8.47
C ILE A 98 4.89 -10.71 7.39
N ASP A 99 5.85 -11.19 6.63
CA ASP A 99 5.62 -12.20 5.60
C ASP A 99 5.02 -13.47 6.19
N ALA A 100 5.53 -13.97 7.32
CA ALA A 100 4.97 -15.15 7.97
C ALA A 100 3.49 -14.95 8.35
N ILE A 101 3.13 -13.82 8.96
CA ILE A 101 1.74 -13.51 9.35
C ILE A 101 0.81 -13.43 8.13
N LEU A 102 1.30 -12.83 7.04
CA LEU A 102 0.52 -12.65 5.81
C LEU A 102 0.42 -13.95 4.98
N HIS A 103 1.42 -14.83 5.09
CA HIS A 103 1.49 -16.12 4.40
C HIS A 103 1.00 -17.30 5.25
N GLU A 104 0.51 -17.08 6.48
CA GLU A 104 -0.24 -18.07 7.25
C GLU A 104 -1.57 -18.38 6.55
N LYS A 105 -1.48 -19.19 5.48
CA LYS A 105 -2.64 -19.73 4.78
C LYS A 105 -3.47 -20.55 5.78
N PRO A 106 -4.79 -20.29 5.93
CA PRO A 106 -5.66 -21.20 6.66
C PRO A 106 -5.81 -22.59 6.01
N ASP A 107 -5.18 -22.85 4.86
CA ASP A 107 -5.43 -24.05 4.04
C ASP A 107 -4.46 -25.22 4.23
N ASP A 108 -3.38 -25.12 5.02
CA ASP A 108 -2.45 -26.26 5.22
C ASP A 108 -2.90 -27.25 6.33
N LYS A 109 -4.21 -27.24 6.66
CA LYS A 109 -4.83 -28.22 7.57
C LYS A 109 -5.87 -29.11 6.91
N ASN A 110 -6.04 -29.06 5.58
CA ASN A 110 -7.06 -29.86 4.91
C ASN A 110 -6.58 -30.59 3.64
N GLU A 111 -5.46 -31.30 3.73
CA GLU A 111 -5.13 -32.42 2.82
C GLU A 111 -4.69 -33.66 3.63
N LYS A 112 -5.60 -34.14 4.48
CA LYS A 112 -5.69 -35.56 4.84
C LYS A 112 -7.16 -35.88 5.05
N ASN A 113 -7.85 -36.22 3.96
CA ASN A 113 -9.03 -37.07 3.91
C ASN A 113 -9.35 -37.30 2.42
N ASP A 114 -8.69 -38.30 1.83
CA ASP A 114 -9.25 -39.38 1.00
C ASP A 114 -8.15 -40.11 0.21
#